data_AF-A0A7W0ZVP9-F1
#
_entry.id   AF-A0A7W0ZVP9-F1
#
_cell.length_a   1.000
_cell.length_b   1.000
_cell.length_c   1.000
_cell.angle_alpha   90.00
_cell.angle_beta   90.00
_cell.angle_gamma   90.00
#
_symmetry.space_group_name_H-M   'P 1'
#
loop_
_entity.id
_entity.type
_entity.pdbx_description
1 polymer ?
#
loop_
_entity_poly.entity_id
_entity_poly.type
_entity_poly.pdbx_seq_one_letter_code
_entity_poly.pdbx_strand_id
1 'polypeptide(L)'
;MYRFLYWLVLQRLPAEGTHRVSFALLRALVAIPGMGALVRWMFAVRAPELRVRAFGRELPGPLGLAAGFDKDAKGVGALLALGFGFVEIGTVTAEAQPGNPRPRMFRLPRDRALINRLGFNNDGATAAARRLAHRPPGTVGVNIGKTKRVAEAEALADFTASAERLAPLADYLVVNVSSPNTPGLRDLQAVDKLRPLLEAVRAACDLASPMRRVPLVVKIAPDLADADVDAVADLALALG
;
A
#
# COMPACT_ATOMS: atom_id res chain seq x y z
N MET A 1 -4.43 27.91 -6.98
CA MET A 1 -3.99 27.87 -5.58
C MET A 1 -2.96 26.77 -5.29
N TYR A 2 -3.28 25.47 -5.44
CA TYR A 2 -2.34 24.37 -5.11
C TYR A 2 -0.99 24.44 -5.87
N ARG A 3 -1.02 24.71 -7.18
CA ARG A 3 0.20 24.82 -8.00
C ARG A 3 1.17 25.88 -7.47
N PHE A 4 0.64 26.99 -6.96
CA PHE A 4 1.42 28.07 -6.38
C PHE A 4 2.02 27.68 -5.03
N LEU A 5 1.23 27.07 -4.14
CA LEU A 5 1.72 26.51 -2.88
C LEU A 5 2.84 25.49 -3.10
N TYR A 6 2.67 24.61 -4.09
CA TYR A 6 3.68 23.62 -4.45
C TYR A 6 5.00 24.28 -4.85
N TRP A 7 4.94 25.22 -5.80
CA TRP A 7 6.13 25.87 -6.36
C TRP A 7 6.82 26.85 -5.40
N LEU A 8 6.08 27.54 -4.53
CA LEU A 8 6.69 28.52 -3.63
C LEU A 8 7.15 27.93 -2.30
N VAL A 9 6.44 26.93 -1.79
CA VAL A 9 6.65 26.41 -0.43
C VAL A 9 7.10 24.96 -0.48
N LEU A 10 6.26 24.06 -1.01
CA LEU A 10 6.48 22.62 -0.85
C LEU A 10 7.77 22.15 -1.52
N GLN A 11 8.14 22.69 -2.69
CA GLN A 11 9.37 22.29 -3.39
C GLN A 11 10.65 22.66 -2.64
N ARG A 12 10.60 23.66 -1.75
CA ARG A 12 11.78 24.17 -1.02
C ARG A 12 12.09 23.37 0.25
N LEU A 13 11.17 22.52 0.68
CA LEU A 13 11.34 21.66 1.85
C LEU A 13 11.93 20.28 1.45
N PRO A 14 12.54 19.52 2.36
CA PRO A 14 12.91 18.13 2.08
C PRO A 14 11.68 17.28 1.71
N ALA A 15 11.79 16.36 0.74
CA ALA A 15 10.65 15.59 0.23
C ALA A 15 9.93 14.79 1.33
N GLU A 16 10.69 14.03 2.13
CA GLU A 16 10.12 13.23 3.23
C GLU A 16 9.48 14.11 4.32
N GLY A 17 10.09 15.27 4.62
CA GLY A 17 9.53 16.24 5.57
C GLY A 17 8.23 16.85 5.06
N THR A 18 8.19 17.22 3.79
CA THR A 18 7.00 17.76 3.10
C THR A 18 5.84 16.78 3.17
N HIS A 19 6.10 15.51 2.86
CA HIS A 19 5.10 14.44 2.94
C HIS A 19 4.54 14.32 4.36
N ARG A 20 5.43 14.21 5.38
CA ARG A 20 5.02 14.08 6.78
C ARG A 20 4.14 15.24 7.24
N VAL A 21 4.54 16.48 6.95
CA VAL A 21 3.80 17.68 7.36
C VAL A 21 2.46 17.78 6.62
N SER A 22 2.47 17.64 5.29
CA SER A 22 1.25 17.75 4.48
C SER A 22 0.22 16.70 4.87
N PHE A 23 0.67 15.47 5.13
CA PHE A 23 -0.22 14.38 5.52
C PHE A 23 -0.76 14.56 6.96
N ALA A 24 0.07 15.07 7.88
CA ALA A 24 -0.38 15.43 9.22
C ALA A 24 -1.45 16.54 9.19
N LEU A 25 -1.25 17.57 8.36
CA LEU A 25 -2.21 18.65 8.15
C LEU A 25 -3.53 18.14 7.57
N LEU A 26 -3.48 17.29 6.54
CA LEU A 26 -4.68 16.68 5.95
C LEU A 26 -5.47 15.88 7.00
N ARG A 27 -4.78 15.07 7.81
CA ARG A 27 -5.40 14.32 8.92
C ARG A 27 -6.05 15.25 9.94
N ALA A 28 -5.35 16.31 10.35
CA ALA A 28 -5.87 17.27 11.31
C ALA A 28 -7.11 17.98 10.76
N LEU A 29 -7.10 18.39 9.49
CA LEU A 29 -8.25 19.01 8.82
C LEU A 29 -9.47 18.10 8.84
N VAL A 30 -9.31 16.83 8.46
CA VAL A 30 -10.43 15.87 8.40
C VAL A 30 -10.93 15.45 9.78
N ALA A 31 -10.10 15.59 10.83
CA ALA A 31 -10.50 15.33 12.21
C ALA A 31 -11.42 16.44 12.79
N ILE A 32 -11.47 17.62 12.18
CA ILE A 32 -12.41 18.67 12.59
C ILE A 32 -13.83 18.22 12.22
N PRO A 33 -14.81 18.27 13.17
CA PRO A 33 -16.19 17.88 12.89
C PRO A 33 -16.76 18.59 11.66
N GLY A 34 -17.39 17.83 10.76
CA GLY A 34 -17.97 18.33 9.51
C GLY A 34 -16.95 18.53 8.37
N MET A 35 -15.67 18.79 8.64
CA MET A 35 -14.68 19.03 7.60
C MET A 35 -14.39 17.80 6.74
N GLY A 36 -14.37 16.60 7.33
CA GLY A 36 -14.26 15.37 6.55
C GLY A 36 -15.41 15.18 5.54
N ALA A 37 -16.63 15.55 5.93
CA ALA A 37 -17.80 15.51 5.06
C ALA A 37 -17.72 16.58 3.96
N LEU A 38 -17.27 17.79 4.30
CA LEU A 38 -17.06 18.86 3.33
C LEU A 38 -16.00 18.48 2.28
N VAL A 39 -14.84 17.97 2.72
CA VAL A 39 -13.78 17.50 1.81
C VAL A 39 -14.33 16.39 0.90
N ARG A 40 -15.03 15.41 1.46
CA ARG A 40 -15.67 14.35 0.66
C ARG A 40 -16.68 14.93 -0.33
N TRP A 41 -17.51 15.87 0.07
CA TRP A 41 -18.47 16.51 -0.83
C TRP A 41 -17.76 17.23 -1.98
N MET A 42 -16.65 17.92 -1.73
CA MET A 42 -15.88 18.62 -2.74
C MET A 42 -15.19 17.69 -3.75
N PHE A 43 -14.71 16.51 -3.30
CA PHE A 43 -13.86 15.64 -4.11
C PHE A 43 -14.49 14.30 -4.52
N ALA A 44 -15.66 13.95 -4.01
CA ALA A 44 -16.30 12.67 -4.33
C ALA A 44 -16.60 12.54 -5.83
N VAL A 45 -16.29 11.37 -6.38
CA VAL A 45 -16.71 10.98 -7.72
C VAL A 45 -18.22 10.71 -7.72
N ARG A 46 -18.98 11.46 -8.53
CA ARG A 46 -20.45 11.38 -8.61
C ARG A 46 -20.98 10.83 -9.93
N ALA A 47 -20.09 10.47 -10.86
CA ALA A 47 -20.42 9.97 -12.19
C ALA A 47 -20.63 8.43 -12.13
N PRO A 48 -21.87 7.91 -12.29
CA PRO A 48 -22.14 6.47 -12.22
C PRO A 48 -21.35 5.65 -13.26
N GLU A 49 -21.05 6.24 -14.41
CA GLU A 49 -20.26 5.65 -15.49
C GLU A 49 -18.80 5.39 -15.11
N LEU A 50 -18.29 6.00 -14.04
CA LEU A 50 -16.93 5.75 -13.53
C LEU A 50 -16.87 4.60 -12.51
N ARG A 51 -18.01 4.00 -12.13
CA ARG A 51 -18.01 2.90 -11.16
C ARG A 51 -17.34 1.67 -11.75
N VAL A 52 -16.53 1.00 -10.92
CA VAL A 52 -15.76 -0.20 -11.33
C VAL A 52 -16.02 -1.33 -10.33
N ARG A 53 -16.18 -2.54 -10.83
CA ARG A 53 -16.17 -3.75 -9.98
C ARG A 53 -14.77 -4.33 -9.93
N ALA A 54 -14.12 -4.28 -8.77
CA ALA A 54 -12.79 -4.85 -8.56
C ALA A 54 -12.66 -5.35 -7.12
N PHE A 55 -11.80 -6.35 -6.89
CA PHE A 55 -11.55 -6.92 -5.55
C PHE A 55 -12.84 -7.39 -4.83
N GLY A 56 -13.84 -7.87 -5.57
CA GLY A 56 -15.14 -8.25 -5.02
C GLY A 56 -15.99 -7.08 -4.49
N ARG A 57 -15.65 -5.84 -4.84
CA ARG A 57 -16.32 -4.60 -4.41
C ARG A 57 -16.76 -3.76 -5.60
N GLU A 58 -17.77 -2.93 -5.38
CA GLU A 58 -18.10 -1.81 -6.27
C GLU A 58 -17.36 -0.56 -5.77
N LEU A 59 -16.48 -0.03 -6.60
CA LEU A 59 -15.70 1.17 -6.34
C LEU A 59 -16.40 2.39 -6.97
N PRO A 60 -16.38 3.57 -6.32
CA PRO A 60 -17.02 4.77 -6.85
C PRO A 60 -16.29 5.35 -8.06
N GLY A 61 -15.07 4.90 -8.34
CA GLY A 61 -14.20 5.37 -9.42
C GLY A 61 -13.01 4.44 -9.64
N PRO A 62 -12.33 4.53 -10.80
CA PRO A 62 -11.17 3.68 -11.12
C PRO A 62 -9.87 4.12 -10.42
N LEU A 63 -9.84 5.33 -9.86
CA LEU A 63 -8.63 5.91 -9.29
C LEU A 63 -8.45 5.51 -7.83
N GLY A 64 -7.36 4.81 -7.52
CA GLY A 64 -6.92 4.51 -6.16
C GLY A 64 -5.61 5.20 -5.80
N LEU A 65 -5.34 5.30 -4.51
CA LEU A 65 -4.04 5.74 -4.00
C LEU A 65 -3.14 4.53 -3.74
N ALA A 66 -1.97 4.51 -4.38
CA ALA A 66 -1.01 3.42 -4.26
C ALA A 66 -0.31 3.35 -2.88
N ALA A 67 0.21 2.17 -2.54
CA ALA A 67 1.07 1.98 -1.38
C ALA A 67 2.32 2.86 -1.41
N GLY A 68 2.89 3.06 -0.22
CA GLY A 68 4.05 3.90 0.04
C GLY A 68 3.68 5.31 0.50
N PHE A 69 2.42 5.74 0.31
CA PHE A 69 1.92 7.02 0.82
C PHE A 69 1.55 6.93 2.31
N ASP A 70 0.52 6.16 2.67
CA ASP A 70 0.17 5.89 4.07
C ASP A 70 0.64 4.49 4.47
N LYS A 71 1.89 4.41 4.92
CA LYS A 71 2.53 3.12 5.24
C LYS A 71 1.94 2.44 6.48
N ASP A 72 1.35 3.23 7.36
CA ASP A 72 1.05 2.81 8.73
C ASP A 72 -0.45 2.83 9.05
N ALA A 73 -1.31 2.99 8.02
CA ALA A 73 -2.75 3.21 8.15
C ALA A 73 -3.10 4.39 9.09
N LYS A 74 -2.32 5.47 9.02
CA LYS A 74 -2.45 6.66 9.87
C LYS A 74 -3.58 7.58 9.39
N GLY A 75 -3.94 7.59 8.12
CA GLY A 75 -4.83 8.59 7.55
C GLY A 75 -5.76 8.08 6.47
N VAL A 76 -6.07 6.78 6.47
CA VAL A 76 -7.01 6.13 5.54
C VAL A 76 -8.27 6.95 5.30
N GLY A 77 -8.94 7.40 6.36
CA GLY A 77 -10.17 8.20 6.25
C GLY A 77 -9.98 9.54 5.54
N ALA A 78 -8.85 10.20 5.82
CA ALA A 78 -8.52 11.48 5.20
C ALA A 78 -8.19 11.32 3.72
N LEU A 79 -7.58 10.19 3.33
CA LEU A 79 -7.27 9.87 1.95
C LEU A 79 -8.53 9.48 1.17
N LEU A 80 -9.40 8.63 1.74
CA LEU A 80 -10.70 8.32 1.14
C LEU A 80 -11.58 9.57 0.96
N ALA A 81 -11.50 10.53 1.87
CA ALA A 81 -12.22 11.81 1.73
C ALA A 81 -11.77 12.63 0.51
N LEU A 82 -10.56 12.42 -0.02
CA LEU A 82 -10.08 13.07 -1.25
C LEU A 82 -10.65 12.44 -2.54
N GLY A 83 -11.60 11.50 -2.43
CA GLY A 83 -12.31 10.95 -3.59
C GLY A 83 -11.68 9.73 -4.25
N PHE A 84 -10.59 9.18 -3.68
CA PHE A 84 -10.03 7.92 -4.17
C PHE A 84 -11.04 6.77 -3.98
N GLY A 85 -11.23 5.96 -5.01
CA GLY A 85 -12.11 4.79 -4.97
C GLY A 85 -11.60 3.69 -4.04
N PHE A 86 -10.28 3.63 -3.84
CA PHE A 86 -9.63 2.80 -2.84
C PHE A 86 -8.30 3.41 -2.38
N VAL A 87 -7.83 2.99 -1.20
CA VAL A 87 -6.51 3.37 -0.67
C VAL A 87 -5.71 2.11 -0.38
N GLU A 88 -4.53 1.96 -0.95
CA GLU A 88 -3.60 0.89 -0.60
C GLU A 88 -2.62 1.42 0.47
N ILE A 89 -2.69 0.89 1.70
CA ILE A 89 -1.73 1.21 2.77
C ILE A 89 -0.50 0.31 2.68
N GLY A 90 0.54 0.65 3.44
CA GLY A 90 1.79 -0.10 3.48
C GLY A 90 2.83 0.46 2.51
N THR A 91 3.90 -0.26 2.17
CA THR A 91 4.16 -1.64 2.57
C THR A 91 4.41 -1.79 4.08
N VAL A 92 3.66 -2.70 4.70
CA VAL A 92 3.79 -3.10 6.10
C VAL A 92 4.62 -4.39 6.17
N THR A 93 5.49 -4.50 7.16
CA THR A 93 6.27 -5.72 7.43
C THR A 93 5.78 -6.36 8.73
N ALA A 94 6.13 -7.63 8.99
CA ALA A 94 5.65 -8.31 10.21
C ALA A 94 6.11 -7.55 11.46
N GLU A 95 7.38 -7.14 11.45
CA GLU A 95 8.00 -6.33 12.49
C GLU A 95 8.18 -4.88 12.07
N ALA A 96 8.24 -3.97 13.05
CA ALA A 96 8.54 -2.57 12.79
C ALA A 96 9.99 -2.39 12.33
N GLN A 97 10.23 -1.43 11.44
CA GLN A 97 11.59 -1.10 11.01
C GLN A 97 11.71 0.39 10.61
N PRO A 98 12.87 1.02 10.87
CA PRO A 98 13.08 2.44 10.57
C PRO A 98 13.28 2.73 9.08
N GLY A 99 13.54 1.69 8.27
CA GLY A 99 13.96 1.77 6.87
C GLY A 99 15.41 2.20 6.68
N ASN A 100 15.78 2.63 5.47
CA ASN A 100 17.16 3.04 5.16
C ASN A 100 17.50 4.43 5.74
N PRO A 101 18.79 4.78 5.92
CA PRO A 101 19.20 6.10 6.39
C PRO A 101 18.71 7.25 5.50
N ARG A 102 18.51 8.44 6.08
CA ARG A 102 18.15 9.67 5.36
C ARG A 102 19.41 10.38 4.81
N PRO A 103 19.31 11.16 3.72
CA PRO A 103 18.14 11.38 2.88
C PRO A 103 17.86 10.18 1.95
N ARG A 104 16.57 9.91 1.73
CA ARG A 104 16.10 8.70 1.03
C ARG A 104 14.88 8.92 0.14
N MET A 105 14.49 10.17 -0.07
CA MET A 105 13.40 10.56 -0.96
C MET A 105 13.79 11.87 -1.65
N PHE A 106 13.71 11.88 -2.98
CA PHE A 106 14.20 12.93 -3.85
C PHE A 106 13.13 13.28 -4.86
N ARG A 107 13.01 14.58 -5.16
CA ARG A 107 12.08 15.11 -6.15
C ARG A 107 12.86 15.56 -7.38
N LEU A 108 12.31 15.24 -8.55
CA LEU A 108 12.76 15.74 -9.84
C LEU A 108 11.58 16.51 -10.47
N PRO A 109 11.35 17.78 -10.07
CA PRO A 109 10.11 18.49 -10.43
C PRO A 109 9.95 18.72 -11.93
N ARG A 110 11.06 18.92 -12.66
CA ARG A 110 11.04 19.11 -14.12
C ARG A 110 10.52 17.86 -14.84
N ASP A 111 10.93 16.69 -14.37
CA ASP A 111 10.55 15.38 -14.92
C ASP A 111 9.22 14.85 -14.34
N ARG A 112 8.61 15.59 -13.39
CA ARG A 112 7.47 15.14 -12.59
C ARG A 112 7.71 13.77 -11.92
N ALA A 113 8.96 13.53 -11.50
CA ALA A 113 9.40 12.23 -11.02
C ALA A 113 9.87 12.26 -9.55
N LEU A 114 9.96 11.06 -8.97
CA LEU A 114 10.47 10.80 -7.63
C LEU A 114 11.49 9.67 -7.68
N ILE A 115 12.56 9.80 -6.91
CA ILE A 115 13.47 8.69 -6.60
C ILE A 115 13.39 8.47 -5.08
N ASN A 116 13.26 7.21 -4.65
CA ASN A 116 13.25 6.88 -3.24
C ASN A 116 14.00 5.58 -2.96
N ARG A 117 14.59 5.53 -1.77
CA ARG A 117 15.25 4.35 -1.21
C ARG A 117 14.80 4.09 0.21
N LEU A 118 13.49 4.09 0.42
CA LEU A 118 12.89 4.12 1.77
C LEU A 118 13.16 2.85 2.58
N GLY A 119 13.17 1.67 1.93
CA GLY A 119 13.42 0.39 2.59
C GLY A 119 12.33 0.00 3.58
N PHE A 120 11.06 0.12 3.19
CA PHE A 120 9.88 -0.22 4.01
C PHE A 120 9.90 0.33 5.45
N ASN A 121 10.15 1.62 5.65
CA ASN A 121 9.98 2.21 7.00
C ASN A 121 8.51 2.16 7.44
N ASN A 122 8.20 1.42 8.51
CA ASN A 122 6.84 1.23 9.01
C ASN A 122 6.83 0.78 10.49
N ASP A 123 5.68 0.91 11.15
CA ASP A 123 5.47 0.60 12.56
C ASP A 123 5.11 -0.89 12.82
N GLY A 124 5.13 -1.75 11.78
CA GLY A 124 4.85 -3.18 11.85
C GLY A 124 3.37 -3.56 11.76
N ALA A 125 3.11 -4.83 11.43
CA ALA A 125 1.77 -5.37 11.19
C ALA A 125 0.82 -5.18 12.37
N THR A 126 1.28 -5.42 13.61
CA THR A 126 0.45 -5.24 14.81
C THR A 126 -0.01 -3.79 15.00
N ALA A 127 0.85 -2.80 14.72
CA ALA A 127 0.48 -1.39 14.83
C ALA A 127 -0.50 -0.97 13.73
N ALA A 128 -0.27 -1.44 12.49
CA ALA A 128 -1.18 -1.21 11.37
C ALA A 128 -2.57 -1.83 11.63
N ALA A 129 -2.63 -3.07 12.14
CA ALA A 129 -3.87 -3.77 12.45
C ALA A 129 -4.73 -3.00 13.48
N ARG A 130 -4.13 -2.50 14.57
CA ARG A 130 -4.84 -1.69 15.57
C ARG A 130 -5.48 -0.43 14.98
N ARG A 131 -4.82 0.22 14.02
CA ARG A 131 -5.35 1.42 13.35
C ARG A 131 -6.44 1.07 12.34
N LEU A 132 -6.25 -0.01 11.57
CA LEU A 132 -7.23 -0.48 10.60
C LEU A 132 -8.52 -0.98 11.26
N ALA A 133 -8.46 -1.52 12.48
CA ALA A 133 -9.66 -1.92 13.25
C ALA A 133 -10.64 -0.75 13.49
N HIS A 134 -10.15 0.50 13.44
CA HIS A 134 -10.94 1.70 13.65
C HIS A 134 -11.07 2.57 12.38
N ARG A 135 -10.78 2.00 11.20
CA ARG A 135 -10.86 2.73 9.93
C ARG A 135 -12.31 3.08 9.58
N PRO A 136 -12.58 4.25 8.96
CA PRO A 136 -13.91 4.56 8.46
C PRO A 136 -14.26 3.70 7.24
N PRO A 137 -15.54 3.69 6.81
CA PRO A 137 -15.98 2.97 5.61
C PRO A 137 -15.25 3.42 4.34
N GLY A 138 -14.95 2.44 3.49
CA GLY A 138 -14.31 2.59 2.18
C GLY A 138 -13.43 1.37 1.87
N THR A 139 -12.94 1.29 0.64
CA THR A 139 -12.09 0.17 0.20
C THR A 139 -10.63 0.45 0.54
N VAL A 140 -10.00 -0.45 1.30
CA VAL A 140 -8.57 -0.36 1.61
C VAL A 140 -7.85 -1.65 1.28
N GLY A 141 -6.82 -1.53 0.47
CA GLY A 141 -5.83 -2.57 0.24
C GLY A 141 -4.74 -2.53 1.30
N VAL A 142 -4.19 -3.69 1.65
CA VAL A 142 -3.02 -3.75 2.53
C VAL A 142 -1.85 -4.37 1.79
N ASN A 143 -0.82 -3.58 1.56
CA ASN A 143 0.42 -4.02 0.96
C ASN A 143 1.37 -4.55 2.04
N ILE A 144 1.78 -5.81 1.93
CA ILE A 144 2.73 -6.47 2.83
C ILE A 144 4.04 -6.79 2.12
N GLY A 145 5.13 -6.81 2.87
CA GLY A 145 6.47 -7.08 2.37
C GLY A 145 7.34 -7.73 3.42
N LYS A 146 8.52 -8.20 3.00
CA LYS A 146 9.50 -8.82 3.89
C LYS A 146 10.17 -7.81 4.82
N THR A 147 10.21 -8.11 6.10
CA THR A 147 11.04 -7.43 7.10
C THR A 147 12.51 -7.48 6.65
N LYS A 148 13.23 -6.35 6.73
CA LYS A 148 14.58 -6.22 6.16
C LYS A 148 15.59 -7.18 6.80
N ARG A 149 15.51 -7.37 8.11
CA ARG A 149 16.46 -8.19 8.89
C ARG A 149 16.27 -9.69 8.73
N VAL A 150 15.09 -10.11 8.27
CA VAL A 150 14.72 -11.52 8.10
C VAL A 150 15.46 -12.09 6.90
N ALA A 151 16.03 -13.29 7.03
CA ALA A 151 16.71 -13.96 5.91
C ALA A 151 15.70 -14.34 4.81
N GLU A 152 16.16 -14.54 3.57
CA GLU A 152 15.25 -14.95 2.48
C GLU A 152 14.57 -16.30 2.76
N ALA A 153 15.29 -17.25 3.36
CA ALA A 153 14.76 -18.55 3.75
C ALA A 153 13.59 -18.46 4.76
N GLU A 154 13.50 -17.36 5.51
CA GLU A 154 12.45 -17.09 6.50
C GLU A 154 11.37 -16.14 5.96
N ALA A 155 11.49 -15.70 4.70
CA ALA A 155 10.57 -14.73 4.10
C ALA A 155 9.11 -15.23 4.13
N LEU A 156 8.89 -16.51 3.88
CA LEU A 156 7.56 -17.11 3.88
C LEU A 156 6.86 -16.91 5.23
N ALA A 157 7.54 -17.21 6.34
CA ALA A 157 7.00 -17.04 7.69
C ALA A 157 6.74 -15.57 8.04
N ASP A 158 7.57 -14.64 7.55
CA ASP A 158 7.39 -13.20 7.78
C ASP A 158 6.21 -12.62 6.98
N PHE A 159 6.01 -13.06 5.74
CA PHE A 159 4.84 -12.71 4.95
C PHE A 159 3.54 -13.29 5.55
N THR A 160 3.53 -14.57 5.96
CA THR A 160 2.33 -15.17 6.58
C THR A 160 2.00 -14.50 7.91
N ALA A 161 3.00 -14.17 8.74
CA ALA A 161 2.78 -13.42 9.98
C ALA A 161 2.12 -12.06 9.73
N SER A 162 2.51 -11.35 8.66
CA SER A 162 1.85 -10.10 8.25
C SER A 162 0.42 -10.35 7.78
N ALA A 163 0.21 -11.40 6.96
CA ALA A 163 -1.09 -11.76 6.41
C ALA A 163 -2.11 -12.13 7.49
N GLU A 164 -1.74 -12.98 8.46
CA GLU A 164 -2.60 -13.39 9.58
C GLU A 164 -3.17 -12.19 10.34
N ARG A 165 -2.34 -11.17 10.56
CA ARG A 165 -2.70 -9.97 11.33
C ARG A 165 -3.56 -8.99 10.53
N LEU A 166 -3.36 -8.93 9.21
CA LEU A 166 -3.87 -7.84 8.37
C LEU A 166 -4.98 -8.26 7.41
N ALA A 167 -5.00 -9.51 6.95
CA ALA A 167 -6.02 -10.02 6.04
C ALA A 167 -7.45 -9.81 6.58
N PRO A 168 -7.76 -10.05 7.88
CA PRO A 168 -9.12 -9.82 8.40
C PRO A 168 -9.60 -8.38 8.24
N LEU A 169 -8.68 -7.42 8.19
CA LEU A 169 -8.93 -5.97 8.15
C LEU A 169 -8.82 -5.36 6.75
N ALA A 170 -8.35 -6.12 5.76
CA ALA A 170 -8.07 -5.65 4.41
C ALA A 170 -9.20 -6.00 3.43
N ASP A 171 -9.59 -5.10 2.53
CA ASP A 171 -10.53 -5.43 1.45
C ASP A 171 -9.86 -6.24 0.35
N TYR A 172 -8.55 -6.09 0.19
CA TYR A 172 -7.66 -6.97 -0.55
C TYR A 172 -6.26 -6.89 0.04
N LEU A 173 -5.47 -7.95 -0.10
CA LEU A 173 -4.09 -8.03 0.37
C LEU A 173 -3.14 -8.03 -0.84
N VAL A 174 -2.01 -7.34 -0.72
CA VAL A 174 -0.99 -7.27 -1.78
C VAL A 174 0.33 -7.82 -1.26
N VAL A 175 0.87 -8.85 -1.91
CA VAL A 175 2.21 -9.38 -1.69
C VAL A 175 3.20 -8.57 -2.53
N ASN A 176 4.07 -7.80 -1.88
CA ASN A 176 5.05 -6.96 -2.55
C ASN A 176 6.44 -7.60 -2.56
N VAL A 177 6.80 -8.13 -3.72
CA VAL A 177 8.11 -8.70 -4.05
C VAL A 177 8.92 -7.80 -4.99
N SER A 178 8.47 -6.56 -5.22
CA SER A 178 9.01 -5.68 -6.27
C SER A 178 9.99 -4.59 -5.80
N SER A 179 10.09 -4.35 -4.48
CA SER A 179 10.86 -3.20 -3.96
C SER A 179 12.37 -3.36 -4.25
N PRO A 180 13.02 -2.39 -4.92
CA PRO A 180 14.47 -2.38 -5.13
C PRO A 180 15.27 -2.05 -3.85
N ASN A 181 14.58 -1.68 -2.78
CA ASN A 181 15.19 -1.09 -1.58
C ASN A 181 15.38 -2.08 -0.43
N THR A 182 15.05 -3.35 -0.68
CA THR A 182 15.22 -4.47 0.24
C THR A 182 16.06 -5.53 -0.49
N PRO A 183 17.31 -5.78 -0.07
CA PRO A 183 18.20 -6.74 -0.74
C PRO A 183 17.56 -8.12 -0.91
N GLY A 184 17.76 -8.75 -2.07
CA GLY A 184 17.24 -10.08 -2.43
C GLY A 184 15.72 -10.16 -2.64
N LEU A 185 14.95 -9.12 -2.33
CA LEU A 185 13.48 -9.21 -2.37
C LEU A 185 12.94 -9.50 -3.78
N ARG A 186 13.59 -8.95 -4.80
CA ARG A 186 13.18 -9.13 -6.20
C ARG A 186 13.44 -10.54 -6.73
N ASP A 187 14.31 -11.31 -6.07
CA ASP A 187 14.56 -12.70 -6.42
C ASP A 187 13.33 -13.57 -6.12
N LEU A 188 12.46 -13.14 -5.18
CA LEU A 188 11.17 -13.78 -4.88
C LEU A 188 10.14 -13.63 -6.00
N GLN A 189 10.44 -12.90 -7.09
CA GLN A 189 9.56 -12.79 -8.26
C GLN A 189 9.67 -13.99 -9.20
N ALA A 190 10.75 -14.76 -9.12
CA ALA A 190 10.89 -15.99 -9.87
C ALA A 190 9.79 -16.99 -9.46
N VAL A 191 9.14 -17.62 -10.44
CA VAL A 191 7.92 -18.41 -10.24
C VAL A 191 8.09 -19.55 -9.24
N ASP A 192 9.26 -20.19 -9.23
CA ASP A 192 9.64 -21.26 -8.31
C ASP A 192 9.65 -20.81 -6.83
N LYS A 193 10.01 -19.55 -6.57
CA LYS A 193 9.96 -18.94 -5.22
C LYS A 193 8.62 -18.27 -4.94
N LEU A 194 7.99 -17.67 -5.96
CA LEU A 194 6.76 -16.91 -5.80
C LEU A 194 5.56 -17.82 -5.52
N ARG A 195 5.47 -18.99 -6.17
CA ARG A 195 4.38 -19.95 -5.97
C ARG A 195 4.22 -20.38 -4.49
N PRO A 196 5.23 -20.97 -3.83
CA PRO A 196 5.08 -21.41 -2.44
C PRO A 196 4.80 -20.22 -1.50
N LEU A 197 5.34 -19.04 -1.81
CA LEU A 197 5.03 -17.82 -1.04
C LEU A 197 3.55 -17.43 -1.15
N LEU A 198 2.99 -17.36 -2.36
CA LEU A 198 1.59 -17.00 -2.58
C LEU A 198 0.63 -18.04 -1.99
N GLU A 199 0.94 -19.33 -2.13
CA GLU A 199 0.16 -20.43 -1.54
C GLU A 199 0.13 -20.34 -0.02
N ALA A 200 1.27 -20.10 0.63
CA ALA A 200 1.35 -19.93 2.08
C ALA A 200 0.60 -18.68 2.56
N VAL A 201 0.75 -17.54 1.87
CA VAL A 201 0.02 -16.31 2.20
C VAL A 201 -1.48 -16.49 2.00
N ARG A 202 -1.91 -17.18 0.94
CA ARG A 202 -3.32 -17.53 0.71
C ARG A 202 -3.87 -18.36 1.87
N ALA A 203 -3.18 -19.43 2.26
CA ALA A 203 -3.59 -20.27 3.38
C ALA A 203 -3.71 -19.48 4.69
N ALA A 204 -2.74 -18.59 4.96
CA ALA A 204 -2.78 -17.69 6.12
C ALA A 204 -3.96 -16.72 6.08
N CYS A 205 -4.29 -16.17 4.90
CA CYS A 205 -5.47 -15.31 4.72
C CYS A 205 -6.77 -16.06 5.00
N ASP A 206 -6.91 -17.26 4.45
CA ASP A 206 -8.13 -18.07 4.56
C ASP A 206 -8.34 -18.53 6.01
N LEU A 207 -7.27 -18.90 6.71
CA LEU A 207 -7.32 -19.24 8.14
C LEU A 207 -7.70 -18.04 9.02
N ALA A 208 -7.13 -16.87 8.74
CA ALA A 208 -7.41 -15.65 9.51
C ALA A 208 -8.80 -15.06 9.20
N SER A 209 -9.34 -15.33 8.02
CA SER A 209 -10.62 -14.79 7.53
C SER A 209 -11.57 -15.90 7.06
N PRO A 210 -11.98 -16.85 7.93
CA PRO A 210 -12.72 -18.05 7.51
C PRO A 210 -14.11 -17.74 6.90
N MET A 211 -14.66 -16.56 7.20
CA MET A 211 -15.97 -16.12 6.71
C MET A 211 -15.90 -15.41 5.35
N ARG A 212 -14.71 -15.08 4.83
CA ARG A 212 -14.55 -14.41 3.53
C ARG A 212 -13.21 -14.72 2.87
N ARG A 213 -13.22 -14.96 1.56
CA ARG A 213 -11.99 -15.05 0.77
C ARG A 213 -11.46 -13.65 0.45
N VAL A 214 -10.38 -13.24 1.11
CA VAL A 214 -9.74 -11.94 0.86
C VAL A 214 -9.04 -12.00 -0.51
N PRO A 215 -9.34 -11.10 -1.46
CA PRO A 215 -8.60 -11.03 -2.72
C PRO A 215 -7.11 -10.82 -2.47
N LEU A 216 -6.28 -11.63 -3.12
CA LEU A 216 -4.82 -11.58 -3.01
C LEU A 216 -4.24 -11.11 -4.34
N VAL A 217 -3.31 -10.16 -4.28
CA VAL A 217 -2.67 -9.57 -5.46
C VAL A 217 -1.17 -9.65 -5.28
N VAL A 218 -0.43 -9.92 -6.35
CA VAL A 218 1.03 -9.79 -6.35
C VAL A 218 1.44 -8.48 -7.02
N LYS A 219 2.40 -7.78 -6.43
CA LYS A 219 3.00 -6.57 -7.01
C LYS A 219 4.42 -6.88 -7.48
N ILE A 220 4.59 -6.86 -8.79
CA ILE A 220 5.86 -7.11 -9.48
C ILE A 220 6.58 -5.81 -9.88
N ALA A 221 7.87 -5.94 -10.17
CA ALA A 221 8.74 -4.87 -10.59
C ALA A 221 8.61 -4.65 -12.10
N PRO A 222 8.79 -3.41 -12.60
CA PRO A 222 8.74 -3.13 -14.03
C PRO A 222 9.99 -3.61 -14.79
N ASP A 223 11.05 -3.96 -14.07
CA ASP A 223 12.33 -4.42 -14.62
C ASP A 223 12.43 -5.96 -14.65
N LEU A 224 11.41 -6.58 -15.26
CA LEU A 224 11.35 -8.01 -15.58
C LEU A 224 11.36 -8.20 -17.09
N ALA A 225 11.80 -9.36 -17.57
CA ALA A 225 11.60 -9.72 -18.96
C ALA A 225 10.11 -10.00 -19.23
N ASP A 226 9.64 -9.77 -20.46
CA ASP A 226 8.22 -9.99 -20.82
C ASP A 226 7.76 -11.43 -20.49
N ALA A 227 8.61 -12.42 -20.74
CA ALA A 227 8.33 -13.82 -20.40
C ALA A 227 8.18 -14.07 -18.89
N ASP A 228 8.92 -13.35 -18.04
CA ASP A 228 8.77 -13.44 -16.58
C ASP A 228 7.46 -12.80 -16.12
N VAL A 229 7.05 -11.70 -16.76
CA VAL A 229 5.75 -11.05 -16.50
C VAL A 229 4.61 -12.00 -16.84
N ASP A 230 4.66 -12.64 -18.01
CA ASP A 230 3.66 -13.64 -18.43
C ASP A 230 3.61 -14.82 -17.46
N ALA A 231 4.77 -15.35 -17.06
CA ALA A 231 4.84 -16.48 -16.14
C ALA A 231 4.26 -16.15 -14.74
N VAL A 232 4.49 -14.92 -14.24
CA VAL A 232 3.85 -14.47 -13.00
C VAL A 232 2.35 -14.25 -13.17
N ALA A 233 1.90 -13.75 -14.32
CA ALA A 233 0.47 -13.59 -14.62
C ALA A 233 -0.25 -14.94 -14.67
N ASP A 234 0.32 -15.94 -15.35
CA ASP A 234 -0.20 -17.31 -15.41
C ASP A 234 -0.26 -17.94 -14.01
N LEU A 235 0.78 -17.75 -13.19
CA LEU A 235 0.79 -18.18 -11.80
C LEU A 235 -0.36 -17.54 -10.99
N ALA A 236 -0.55 -16.23 -11.12
CA ALA A 236 -1.61 -15.51 -10.42
C ALA A 236 -3.01 -16.00 -10.83
N LEU A 237 -3.22 -16.27 -12.11
CA LEU A 237 -4.48 -16.85 -12.61
C LEU A 237 -4.71 -18.28 -12.10
N ALA A 238 -3.66 -19.10 -12.05
CA ALA A 238 -3.75 -20.48 -11.58
C ALA A 238 -4.09 -20.59 -10.08
N LEU A 239 -3.64 -19.62 -9.26
CA LEU A 239 -3.89 -19.62 -7.81
C LEU A 239 -5.19 -18.90 -7.40
N GLY A 240 -5.69 -17.98 -8.24
CA GLY A 240 -6.88 -17.16 -8.00
C GLY A 240 -6.83 -16.31 -6.73
#